data_AF-A0A7S0NWB2-F1
#
_entry.id   AF-A0A7S0NWB2-F1
#
_cell.length_a   1.000
_cell.length_b   1.000
_cell.length_c   1.000
_cell.angle_alpha   90.00
_cell.angle_beta   90.00
_cell.angle_gamma   90.00
#
_symmetry.space_group_name_H-M   'P 1'
#
loop_
_entity.id
_entity.type
_entity.pdbx_description
1 polymer ?
#
loop_
_entity_poly.entity_id
_entity_poly.type
_entity_poly.pdbx_seq_one_letter_code
_entity_poly.pdbx_strand_id
1 'polypeptide(L)'
;GAVEPSLGKFDHICFNHPHLGLGDLLDVQAHARRHAVLVAHFLESAIQLLQPGGQIHLTLCGAQRKSWLVDEAAERLHLIEVETRPVSVLPALDGVRVPDEPPERAWAARRKFRA
;
A
#
# COMPACT_ATOMS: atom_id res chain seq x y z
N GLY A 1 -24.92 -27.68 13.26
CA GLY A 1 -23.97 -26.67 13.75
C GLY A 1 -24.19 -25.42 12.95
N ALA A 2 -24.27 -24.26 13.60
CA ALA A 2 -24.37 -22.99 12.88
C ALA A 2 -23.08 -22.79 12.06
N VAL A 3 -23.23 -22.51 10.77
CA VAL A 3 -22.12 -22.07 9.93
C VAL A 3 -21.87 -20.61 10.28
N GLU A 4 -20.70 -20.31 10.85
CA GLU A 4 -20.28 -18.93 11.07
C GLU A 4 -20.33 -18.18 9.72
N PRO A 5 -20.98 -17.00 9.65
CA PRO A 5 -21.03 -16.23 8.43
C PRO A 5 -19.60 -15.87 8.01
N SER A 6 -19.19 -16.32 6.82
CA SER A 6 -17.91 -15.90 6.26
C SER A 6 -18.03 -14.46 5.78
N LEU A 7 -16.92 -13.71 5.85
CA LEU A 7 -16.85 -12.35 5.29
C LEU A 7 -17.02 -12.32 3.76
N GLY A 8 -17.09 -13.48 3.11
CA GLY A 8 -17.21 -13.59 1.66
C GLY A 8 -15.93 -13.18 0.93
N LYS A 9 -16.11 -12.79 -0.34
CA LYS A 9 -15.07 -12.21 -1.18
C LYS A 9 -15.27 -10.69 -1.24
N PHE A 10 -14.22 -9.95 -1.57
CA PHE A 10 -14.22 -8.49 -1.56
C PHE A 10 -14.23 -7.90 -2.97
N ASP A 11 -14.94 -6.78 -3.18
CA ASP A 11 -14.85 -5.91 -4.36
C ASP A 11 -13.50 -5.19 -4.42
N HIS A 12 -13.02 -4.76 -3.25
CA HIS A 12 -11.84 -3.93 -3.12
C HIS A 12 -10.97 -4.42 -1.96
N ILE A 13 -9.69 -4.58 -2.24
CA ILE A 13 -8.68 -4.88 -1.22
C ILE A 13 -7.61 -3.80 -1.30
N CYS A 14 -7.44 -3.03 -0.23
CA CYS A 14 -6.53 -1.89 -0.20
C CYS A 14 -5.34 -2.15 0.71
N PHE A 15 -4.13 -1.91 0.20
CA PHE A 15 -2.92 -1.89 0.99
C PHE A 15 -2.24 -0.53 0.89
N ASN A 16 -2.35 0.23 1.98
CA ASN A 16 -1.66 1.49 2.16
C ASN A 16 -0.32 1.22 2.82
N HIS A 17 0.74 1.07 2.01
CA HIS A 17 2.05 0.73 2.54
C HIS A 17 2.54 1.84 3.49
N PRO A 18 2.95 1.50 4.73
CA PRO A 18 3.42 2.50 5.68
C PRO A 18 4.78 3.05 5.23
N HIS A 19 4.89 4.38 5.14
CA HIS A 19 6.17 5.06 4.95
C HIS A 19 7.11 4.76 6.13
N LEU A 20 7.98 3.77 5.96
CA LEU A 20 9.09 3.53 6.86
C LEU A 20 10.21 4.49 6.47
N GLY A 21 10.50 5.46 7.34
CA GLY A 21 11.60 6.41 7.15
C GLY A 21 12.91 5.66 6.92
N LEU A 22 13.67 6.09 5.90
CA LEU A 22 14.93 5.45 5.48
C LEU A 22 16.10 5.70 6.45
N GLY A 23 15.87 6.38 7.58
CA GLY A 23 16.89 7.00 8.43
C GLY A 23 18.01 6.07 8.91
N ASP A 24 17.72 4.78 9.09
CA ASP A 24 18.65 3.81 9.66
C ASP A 24 18.99 2.65 8.70
N LEU A 25 18.70 2.78 7.40
CA LEU A 25 18.89 1.69 6.44
C LEU A 25 20.34 1.59 5.95
N LEU A 26 21.11 0.72 6.61
CA LEU A 26 22.47 0.34 6.20
C LEU A 26 22.54 -0.32 4.81
N ASP A 27 21.44 -0.95 4.35
CA ASP A 27 21.36 -1.60 3.02
C ASP A 27 19.96 -1.39 2.39
N VAL A 28 19.90 -0.43 1.46
CA VAL A 28 18.71 -0.07 0.69
C VAL A 28 18.23 -1.24 -0.19
N GLN A 29 19.15 -2.04 -0.73
CA GLN A 29 18.82 -3.14 -1.64
C GLN A 29 18.21 -4.31 -0.87
N ALA A 30 18.78 -4.67 0.29
CA ALA A 30 18.17 -5.69 1.14
C ALA A 30 16.77 -5.29 1.62
N HIS A 31 16.55 -4.00 1.89
CA HIS A 31 15.24 -3.49 2.23
C HIS A 31 14.25 -3.58 1.06
N ALA A 32 14.66 -3.16 -0.13
CA ALA A 32 13.84 -3.29 -1.34
C ALA A 32 13.45 -4.76 -1.61
N ARG A 33 14.39 -5.71 -1.44
CA ARG A 33 14.10 -7.16 -1.59
C ARG A 33 13.05 -7.65 -0.60
N ARG A 34 13.11 -7.25 0.68
CA ARG A 34 12.10 -7.64 1.68
C ARG A 34 10.72 -7.10 1.31
N HIS A 35 10.65 -5.87 0.82
CA HIS A 35 9.38 -5.29 0.39
C HIS A 35 8.84 -5.90 -0.90
N ALA A 36 9.70 -6.27 -1.85
CA ALA A 36 9.29 -7.03 -3.03
C ALA A 36 8.61 -8.35 -2.65
N VAL A 37 9.19 -9.10 -1.70
CA VAL A 37 8.58 -10.34 -1.17
C VAL A 37 7.26 -10.06 -0.47
N LEU A 38 7.18 -9.01 0.36
CA LEU A 38 5.95 -8.61 1.03
C LEU A 38 4.83 -8.29 0.03
N VAL A 39 5.12 -7.48 -0.99
CA VAL A 39 4.13 -7.10 -2.00
C VAL A 39 3.66 -8.34 -2.77
N ALA A 40 4.57 -9.22 -3.17
CA ALA A 40 4.21 -10.45 -3.88
C ALA A 40 3.25 -11.32 -3.06
N HIS A 41 3.55 -11.56 -1.78
CA HIS A 41 2.66 -12.32 -0.91
C HIS A 41 1.34 -11.62 -0.62
N PHE A 42 1.36 -10.28 -0.49
CA PHE A 42 0.12 -9.52 -0.36
C PHE A 42 -0.77 -9.70 -1.58
N LEU A 43 -0.24 -9.55 -2.80
CA LEU A 43 -1.02 -9.71 -4.03
C LEU A 43 -1.57 -11.13 -4.15
N GLU A 44 -0.75 -12.15 -3.89
CA GLU A 44 -1.15 -13.56 -3.88
C GLU A 44 -2.30 -13.81 -2.90
N SER A 45 -2.19 -13.29 -1.66
CA SER A 45 -3.22 -13.44 -0.64
C SER A 45 -4.50 -12.68 -1.02
N ALA A 46 -4.37 -11.49 -1.58
CA ALA A 46 -5.49 -10.64 -1.97
C ALA A 46 -6.33 -11.30 -3.07
N ILE A 47 -5.71 -11.89 -4.10
CA ILE A 47 -6.42 -12.60 -5.18
C ILE A 47 -7.29 -13.73 -4.62
N GLN A 48 -6.80 -14.45 -3.61
CA GLN A 48 -7.58 -15.52 -2.96
C GLN A 48 -8.80 -15.01 -2.21
N LEU A 49 -8.91 -13.72 -1.94
CA LEU A 49 -10.03 -13.09 -1.24
C LEU A 49 -10.85 -12.17 -2.15
N LEU A 50 -10.38 -11.92 -3.37
CA LEU A 50 -11.03 -11.05 -4.34
C LEU A 50 -12.17 -11.78 -5.05
N GLN A 51 -13.26 -11.07 -5.31
CA GLN A 51 -14.32 -11.58 -6.18
C GLN A 51 -13.96 -11.37 -7.66
N PRO A 52 -14.63 -12.07 -8.60
CA PRO A 52 -14.44 -11.83 -10.02
C PRO A 52 -14.69 -10.36 -10.39
N GLY A 53 -13.71 -9.71 -11.03
CA GLY A 53 -13.78 -8.29 -11.39
C GLY A 53 -13.46 -7.30 -10.25
N GLY A 54 -13.15 -7.80 -9.05
CA GLY A 54 -12.67 -6.96 -7.95
C GLY A 54 -11.30 -6.33 -8.25
N GLN A 55 -10.91 -5.36 -7.43
CA GLN A 55 -9.69 -4.58 -7.60
C GLN A 55 -8.80 -4.60 -6.34
N ILE A 56 -7.49 -4.64 -6.57
CA ILE A 56 -6.48 -4.49 -5.53
C ILE A 56 -5.87 -3.10 -5.66
N HIS A 57 -5.89 -2.32 -4.58
CA HIS A 57 -5.34 -0.98 -4.53
C HIS A 57 -4.05 -1.01 -3.73
N LEU A 58 -2.93 -0.64 -4.36
CA LEU A 58 -1.62 -0.62 -3.72
C LEU A 58 -1.05 0.81 -3.73
N THR A 59 -0.98 1.42 -2.55
CA THR A 59 -0.46 2.78 -2.39
C THR A 59 1.03 2.72 -2.07
N LEU A 60 1.85 3.32 -2.94
CA LEU A 60 3.31 3.34 -2.86
C LEU A 60 3.85 4.76 -3.04
N CYS A 61 5.09 4.99 -2.65
CA CYS A 61 5.78 6.27 -2.77
C CYS A 61 7.01 6.22 -3.68
N GLY A 62 7.19 7.25 -4.50
CA GLY A 62 8.40 7.47 -5.28
C GLY A 62 8.72 6.27 -6.18
N ALA A 63 9.96 5.78 -6.10
CA ALA A 63 10.44 4.68 -6.95
C ALA A 63 10.04 3.27 -6.46
N GLN A 64 9.24 3.16 -5.38
CA GLN A 64 8.93 1.88 -4.73
C GLN A 64 8.32 0.85 -5.68
N ARG A 65 7.38 1.27 -6.54
CA ARG A 65 6.76 0.40 -7.56
C ARG A 65 7.80 -0.35 -8.38
N LYS A 66 8.81 0.38 -8.85
CA LYS A 66 9.92 -0.17 -9.62
C LYS A 66 10.90 -0.96 -8.74
N SER A 67 11.34 -0.39 -7.62
CA SER A 67 12.37 -1.03 -6.78
C SER A 67 11.88 -2.30 -6.09
N TRP A 68 10.57 -2.44 -5.90
CA TRP A 68 9.96 -3.61 -5.26
C TRP A 68 9.34 -4.58 -6.26
N LEU A 69 9.62 -4.40 -7.56
CA LEU A 69 9.24 -5.34 -8.61
C LEU A 69 7.73 -5.65 -8.63
N VAL A 70 6.92 -4.59 -8.45
CA VAL A 70 5.47 -4.72 -8.32
C VAL A 70 4.84 -5.23 -9.60
N ASP A 71 5.34 -4.73 -10.73
CA ASP A 71 4.83 -5.09 -12.05
C ASP A 71 5.12 -6.56 -12.36
N GLU A 72 6.33 -7.05 -12.05
CA GLU A 72 6.65 -8.47 -12.22
C GLU A 72 5.84 -9.36 -11.27
N ALA A 73 5.52 -8.90 -10.06
CA ALA A 73 4.69 -9.64 -9.12
C ALA A 73 3.23 -9.73 -9.61
N ALA A 74 2.68 -8.63 -10.12
CA ALA A 74 1.34 -8.57 -10.67
C ALA A 74 1.21 -9.45 -11.94
N GLU A 75 2.20 -9.41 -12.83
CA GLU A 75 2.21 -10.18 -14.08
C GLU A 75 2.19 -11.70 -13.81
N ARG A 76 3.00 -12.18 -12.83
CA ARG A 76 3.02 -13.60 -12.42
C ARG A 76 1.66 -14.10 -11.93
N LEU A 77 0.81 -13.19 -11.46
CA LEU A 77 -0.52 -13.48 -10.95
C LEU A 77 -1.64 -13.15 -11.96
N HIS A 78 -1.27 -12.79 -13.21
CA HIS A 78 -2.19 -12.39 -14.27
C HIS A 78 -3.11 -11.21 -13.87
N LEU A 79 -2.63 -10.33 -12.99
CA LEU A 79 -3.31 -9.08 -12.69
C LEU A 79 -3.10 -8.08 -13.83
N ILE A 80 -4.13 -7.29 -14.09
CA ILE A 80 -4.12 -6.24 -15.12
C ILE A 80 -4.14 -4.90 -14.40
N GLU A 81 -3.24 -4.00 -14.79
CA GLU A 81 -3.31 -2.62 -14.32
C GLU A 81 -4.58 -1.95 -14.86
N VAL A 82 -5.44 -1.52 -13.94
CA VAL A 82 -6.64 -0.73 -14.27
C VAL A 82 -6.29 0.75 -14.30
N GLU A 83 -5.54 1.22 -13.30
CA GLU A 83 -5.23 2.64 -13.13
C GLU A 83 -3.97 2.86 -12.29
N THR A 84 -3.17 3.86 -12.67
CA THR A 84 -2.08 4.40 -11.85
C THR A 84 -2.27 5.90 -11.67
N ARG A 85 -2.34 6.36 -10.41
CA ARG A 85 -2.39 7.79 -10.07
C ARG A 85 -1.17 8.22 -9.28
N PRO A 86 -0.48 9.31 -9.66
CA PRO A 86 0.54 9.88 -8.81
C PRO A 86 -0.11 10.48 -7.55
N VAL A 87 0.53 10.31 -6.40
CA VAL A 87 0.10 10.89 -5.11
C VAL A 87 0.06 12.43 -5.15
N SER A 88 0.64 13.07 -6.18
CA SER A 88 0.78 14.52 -6.31
C SER A 88 -0.50 15.27 -6.68
N VAL A 89 -1.65 14.61 -6.79
CA VAL A 89 -2.92 15.29 -6.93
C VAL A 89 -3.89 14.60 -5.98
N LEU A 90 -4.00 15.12 -4.75
CA LEU A 90 -5.32 15.06 -4.12
C LEU A 90 -6.24 15.69 -5.16
N PRO A 91 -7.24 14.97 -5.74
CA PRO A 91 -8.36 15.72 -6.26
C PRO A 91 -8.73 16.63 -5.10
N ALA A 92 -8.78 17.95 -5.34
CA ALA A 92 -9.25 18.88 -4.33
C ALA A 92 -10.42 18.16 -3.67
N LEU A 93 -10.24 17.73 -2.41
CA LEU A 93 -11.28 16.96 -1.76
C LEU A 93 -12.39 17.98 -1.71
N ASP A 94 -13.33 17.89 -2.66
CA ASP A 94 -14.19 19.02 -2.97
C ASP A 94 -14.96 19.32 -1.68
N GLY A 95 -14.59 20.43 -1.02
CA GLY A 95 -15.14 20.83 0.27
C GLY A 95 -14.44 20.33 1.55
N VAL A 96 -13.41 19.49 1.51
CA VAL A 96 -12.63 19.12 2.72
C VAL A 96 -11.42 20.04 2.84
N ARG A 97 -11.58 21.09 3.65
CA ARG A 97 -10.45 21.91 4.10
C ARG A 97 -9.56 21.04 4.98
N VAL A 98 -8.39 20.67 4.48
CA VAL A 98 -7.32 20.15 5.35
C VAL A 98 -6.99 21.28 6.33
N PRO A 99 -7.13 21.08 7.65
CA PRO A 99 -6.75 22.10 8.61
C PRO A 99 -5.28 22.48 8.40
N ASP A 100 -4.97 23.78 8.32
CA ASP A 100 -3.59 24.29 8.36
C ASP A 100 -2.92 24.05 9.72
N GLU A 101 -3.67 23.49 10.68
CA GLU A 101 -3.17 23.19 12.01
C GLU A 101 -2.17 22.03 11.94
N PRO A 102 -0.97 22.20 12.51
CA PRO A 102 -0.03 21.10 12.62
C PRO A 102 -0.68 19.96 13.42
N PRO A 103 -0.41 18.68 13.07
CA PRO A 103 -0.98 17.54 13.78
C PRO A 103 -0.69 17.66 15.28
N GLU A 104 -1.62 17.17 16.11
CA GLU A 104 -1.51 17.24 17.56
C GLU A 104 -0.10 16.85 18.01
N ARG A 105 0.49 17.61 18.93
CA ARG A 105 1.85 17.33 19.43
C ARG A 105 1.99 15.90 19.96
N ALA A 106 0.89 15.30 20.45
CA ALA A 106 0.84 13.91 20.88
C ALA A 106 1.01 12.89 19.74
N TRP A 107 0.63 13.26 18.51
CA TRP A 107 0.73 12.42 17.30
C TRP A 107 2.07 12.62 16.58
N ALA A 108 2.85 13.63 16.98
CA ALA A 108 4.17 13.84 16.42
C ALA A 108 5.07 12.62 16.69
N ALA A 109 5.70 12.12 15.62
CA ALA A 109 6.67 11.03 15.75
C ALA A 109 7.76 11.41 16.76
N ARG A 110 7.98 10.54 17.75
CA ARG A 110 9.01 10.70 18.78
C ARG A 110 10.36 10.95 18.11
N ARG A 111 11.17 11.86 18.66
CA ARG A 111 12.49 12.29 18.11
C ARG A 111 13.40 11.15 17.64
N LYS A 112 13.31 9.96 18.24
CA LYS A 112 14.04 8.76 17.83
C LYS A 112 13.68 8.18 16.45
N PHE A 113 12.64 8.70 15.80
CA PHE A 113 12.18 8.29 14.47
C PHE A 113 12.26 9.43 13.44
N ARG A 114 12.86 10.57 13.78
CA ARG A 114 13.21 11.62 12.81
C ARG A 114 14.66 11.40 12.41
N ALA A 115 14.87 10.98 11.17
CA ALA A 115 16.18 11.02 10.51
C ALA A 115 16.62 12.47 10.32
#